data_AF-A0A1B6GJT7-F1
#
_entry.id   AF-A0A1B6GJT7-F1
#
_cell.length_a   1.000
_cell.length_b   1.000
_cell.length_c   1.000
_cell.angle_alpha   90.00
_cell.angle_beta   90.00
_cell.angle_gamma   90.00
#
_symmetry.space_group_name_H-M   'P 1'
#
loop_
_entity.id
_entity.type
_entity.pdbx_description
1 polymer ?
#
loop_
_entity_poly.entity_id
_entity_poly.type
_entity_poly.pdbx_seq_one_letter_code
_entity_poly.pdbx_strand_id
1 'polypeptide(L)'
;SVDVTRKNERVSGTKSKFTNSLEMKPGGKYQLNALLENNVKVGDVHQSFEAELKMPQDPKTVKVKAERIHNSKEYEVEFELTAGNKKIVDFEIECHKAADPSGKFKLSLPRYIDSHGAYDTKAGKGTGSFYINILKSGRKIEGKGELTRTSSHVVGFGEVLWDANKDPSKKVYVKTDTSFSGKSIDTKNILQIFEHKAEVNLKGTMEGPLLDGSLEGEAEIVLPSG
;
A
#
# COMPACT_ATOMS: atom_id res chain seq x y z
N SER A 1 -5.83 4.55 48.63
CA SER A 1 -5.08 5.78 48.30
C SER A 1 -4.77 5.78 46.81
N VAL A 2 -4.46 6.95 46.25
CA VAL A 2 -4.07 7.12 44.83
C VAL A 2 -2.83 8.01 44.80
N ASP A 3 -1.76 7.53 44.17
CA ASP A 3 -0.50 8.25 44.00
C ASP A 3 -0.23 8.49 42.52
N VAL A 4 0.05 9.74 42.14
CA VAL A 4 0.28 10.14 40.74
C VAL A 4 1.64 10.81 40.61
N THR A 5 2.41 10.41 39.60
CA THR A 5 3.69 11.06 39.26
C THR A 5 3.75 11.32 37.76
N ARG A 6 4.19 12.50 37.37
CA ARG A 6 4.39 12.91 35.98
C ARG A 6 5.76 13.55 35.81
N LYS A 7 6.53 13.06 34.84
CA LYS A 7 7.81 13.62 34.41
C LYS A 7 7.77 13.89 32.91
N ASN A 8 8.24 15.07 32.51
CA ASN A 8 8.50 15.42 31.11
C ASN A 8 9.97 15.85 30.99
N GLU A 9 10.66 15.33 29.98
CA GLU A 9 12.07 15.57 29.73
C GLU A 9 12.27 15.88 28.25
N ARG A 10 12.85 17.04 27.95
CA ARG A 10 13.24 17.39 26.59
C ARG A 10 14.57 16.70 26.26
N VAL A 11 14.53 15.71 25.38
CA VAL A 11 15.70 14.91 24.99
C VAL A 11 16.56 15.65 23.95
N SER A 12 15.92 16.40 23.04
CA SER A 12 16.59 17.23 22.03
C SER A 12 15.70 18.40 21.58
N GLY A 13 16.15 19.15 20.58
CA GLY A 13 15.35 20.22 19.97
C GLY A 13 13.96 19.77 19.49
N THR A 14 13.87 18.54 18.98
CA THR A 14 12.67 17.96 18.33
C THR A 14 12.07 16.78 19.10
N LYS A 15 12.72 16.33 20.19
CA LYS A 15 12.39 15.08 20.88
C LYS A 15 12.05 15.28 22.35
N SER A 16 10.96 14.67 22.81
CA SER A 16 10.46 14.75 24.19
C SER A 16 10.14 13.36 24.73
N LYS A 17 10.43 13.15 26.02
CA LYS A 17 10.14 11.92 26.75
C LYS A 17 9.18 12.21 27.90
N PHE A 18 8.13 11.40 28.02
CA PHE A 18 7.12 11.49 29.07
C PHE A 18 7.12 10.20 29.88
N THR A 19 7.09 10.32 31.20
CA THR A 19 6.91 9.20 32.11
C THR A 19 5.81 9.55 33.10
N ASN A 20 4.72 8.80 33.10
CA ASN A 20 3.60 8.95 34.02
C ASN A 20 3.45 7.66 34.83
N SER A 21 3.15 7.78 36.12
CA SER A 21 2.87 6.65 37.01
C SER A 21 1.61 6.93 37.80
N LEU A 22 0.75 5.92 37.92
CA LEU A 22 -0.45 5.93 38.74
C LEU A 22 -0.43 4.67 39.61
N GLU A 23 -0.48 4.82 40.92
CA GLU A 23 -0.56 3.70 41.87
C GLU A 23 -1.88 3.78 42.65
N MET A 24 -2.63 2.68 42.68
CA MET A 24 -3.92 2.56 43.36
C MET A 24 -3.89 1.44 44.39
N LYS A 25 -4.46 1.70 45.58
CA LYS A 25 -4.59 0.71 46.66
C LYS A 25 -6.07 0.54 47.07
N PRO A 26 -6.73 -0.59 46.74
CA PRO A 26 -6.28 -1.68 45.85
C PRO A 26 -6.27 -1.25 44.37
N GLY A 27 -5.52 -1.95 43.51
CA GLY A 27 -5.51 -1.70 42.06
C GLY A 27 -4.16 -1.78 41.36
N GLY A 28 -3.05 -1.73 42.11
CA GLY A 28 -1.69 -1.89 41.58
C GLY A 28 -1.14 -0.64 40.88
N LYS A 29 -0.05 -0.81 40.12
CA LYS A 29 0.74 0.29 39.54
C LYS A 29 0.71 0.28 38.02
N TYR A 30 0.34 1.41 37.45
CA TYR A 30 0.34 1.70 36.01
C TYR A 30 1.49 2.64 35.70
N GLN A 31 2.24 2.38 34.62
CA GLN A 31 3.33 3.23 34.17
C GLN A 31 3.25 3.44 32.66
N LEU A 32 3.14 4.69 32.22
CA LEU A 32 3.20 5.08 30.81
C LEU A 32 4.53 5.76 30.53
N ASN A 33 5.33 5.18 29.65
CA ASN A 33 6.52 5.82 29.08
C ASN A 33 6.22 6.14 27.63
N ALA A 34 6.46 7.38 27.20
CA ALA A 34 6.30 7.79 25.81
C ALA A 34 7.49 8.61 25.33
N LEU A 35 7.86 8.43 24.07
CA LEU A 35 8.88 9.17 23.36
C LEU A 35 8.23 9.74 22.10
N LEU A 36 8.29 11.06 21.94
CA LEU A 36 7.73 11.79 20.82
C LEU A 36 8.86 12.53 20.11
N GLU A 37 8.94 12.39 18.80
CA GLU A 37 9.80 13.17 17.93
C GLU A 37 8.96 13.90 16.89
N ASN A 38 9.19 15.19 16.75
CA ASN A 38 8.53 16.04 15.78
C ASN A 38 9.57 16.95 15.11
N ASN A 39 10.18 16.44 14.05
CA ASN A 39 11.17 17.15 13.25
C ASN A 39 10.54 17.50 11.89
N VAL A 40 10.00 18.71 11.79
CA VAL A 40 9.25 19.16 10.61
C VAL A 40 9.98 20.36 10.00
N LYS A 41 10.40 20.19 8.75
CA LYS A 41 10.97 21.22 7.90
C LYS A 41 10.20 21.25 6.58
N VAL A 42 10.36 22.33 5.81
CA VAL A 42 9.73 22.43 4.50
C VAL A 42 10.26 21.32 3.59
N GLY A 43 9.37 20.45 3.12
CA GLY A 43 9.73 19.32 2.24
C GLY A 43 10.44 18.14 2.93
N ASP A 44 10.57 18.16 4.26
CA ASP A 44 11.20 17.09 5.03
C ASP A 44 10.52 16.95 6.40
N VAL A 45 9.75 15.88 6.56
CA VAL A 45 8.94 15.60 7.74
C VAL A 45 9.36 14.26 8.31
N HIS A 46 9.79 14.28 9.57
CA HIS A 46 9.98 13.08 10.39
C HIS A 46 9.23 13.23 11.70
N GLN A 47 8.29 12.32 11.93
CA GLN A 47 7.49 12.26 13.14
C GLN A 47 7.48 10.83 13.66
N SER A 48 7.78 10.64 14.94
CA SER A 48 7.68 9.32 15.56
C SER A 48 7.10 9.41 16.96
N PHE A 49 6.37 8.37 17.33
CA PHE A 49 5.74 8.21 18.61
C PHE A 49 5.90 6.77 19.06
N GLU A 50 6.58 6.57 20.18
CA GLU A 50 6.70 5.29 20.84
C GLU A 50 6.11 5.41 22.24
N ALA A 51 5.26 4.46 22.64
CA ALA A 51 4.73 4.41 23.99
C ALA A 51 4.69 2.98 24.52
N GLU A 52 4.97 2.83 25.80
CA GLU A 52 4.86 1.60 26.56
C GLU A 52 4.03 1.87 27.82
N LEU A 53 2.87 1.21 27.91
CA LEU A 53 2.05 1.15 29.10
C LEU A 53 2.31 -0.18 29.82
N LYS A 54 2.81 -0.12 31.05
CA LYS A 54 2.87 -1.25 31.98
C LYS A 54 1.69 -1.20 32.93
N MET A 55 1.06 -2.34 33.16
CA MET A 55 -0.12 -2.47 34.01
C MET A 55 -0.05 -3.78 34.83
N PRO A 56 -0.75 -3.87 35.98
CA PRO A 56 -0.69 -5.03 36.85
C PRO A 56 -1.44 -6.27 36.30
N GLN A 57 -2.46 -6.05 35.45
CA GLN A 57 -3.25 -7.09 34.79
C GLN A 57 -2.64 -7.54 33.46
N ASP A 58 -3.03 -8.73 32.99
CA ASP A 58 -2.68 -9.17 31.64
C ASP A 58 -3.52 -8.45 30.57
N PRO A 59 -2.92 -8.02 29.45
CA PRO A 59 -1.49 -8.06 29.15
C PRO A 59 -0.71 -7.05 30.00
N LYS A 60 0.36 -7.51 30.68
CA LYS A 60 1.19 -6.64 31.57
C LYS A 60 1.80 -5.42 30.87
N THR A 61 1.93 -5.48 29.55
CA THR A 61 2.51 -4.42 28.74
C THR A 61 1.69 -4.23 27.48
N VAL A 62 1.45 -2.97 27.11
CA VAL A 62 0.95 -2.58 25.78
C VAL A 62 1.94 -1.58 25.20
N LYS A 63 2.36 -1.79 23.95
CA LYS A 63 3.30 -0.95 23.22
C LYS A 63 2.64 -0.40 21.97
N VAL A 64 2.90 0.87 21.68
CA VAL A 64 2.52 1.54 20.42
C VAL A 64 3.79 2.09 19.81
N LYS A 65 4.00 1.85 18.52
CA LYS A 65 4.98 2.53 17.69
C LYS A 65 4.24 3.14 16.51
N ALA A 66 4.49 4.41 16.22
CA ALA A 66 4.01 5.07 15.03
C ALA A 66 5.15 5.92 14.47
N GLU A 67 5.39 5.84 13.17
CA GLU A 67 6.41 6.62 12.50
C GLU A 67 5.88 7.11 11.16
N ARG A 68 6.31 8.31 10.79
CA ARG A 68 6.02 8.92 9.51
C ARG A 68 7.26 9.64 9.00
N ILE A 69 7.70 9.27 7.81
CA ILE A 69 8.74 9.96 7.05
C ILE A 69 8.12 10.45 5.75
N HIS A 70 8.34 11.71 5.41
CA HIS A 70 7.91 12.26 4.13
C HIS A 70 8.89 13.33 3.67
N ASN A 71 9.60 13.03 2.59
CA ASN A 71 10.55 13.95 1.97
C ASN A 71 10.55 13.79 0.43
N SER A 72 11.49 14.43 -0.26
CA SER A 72 11.60 14.35 -1.73
C SER A 72 11.98 12.95 -2.25
N LYS A 73 12.58 12.10 -1.41
CA LYS A 73 13.05 10.76 -1.78
C LYS A 73 12.06 9.67 -1.40
N GLU A 74 11.34 9.82 -0.30
CA GLU A 74 10.48 8.74 0.21
C GLU A 74 9.22 9.23 0.93
N TYR A 75 8.33 8.27 1.13
CA TYR A 75 7.20 8.36 2.03
C TYR A 75 7.07 7.03 2.76
N GLU A 76 7.15 7.08 4.09
CA GLU A 76 7.03 5.91 4.95
C GLU A 76 6.03 6.18 6.07
N VAL A 77 5.22 5.17 6.37
CA VAL A 77 4.35 5.16 7.54
C VAL A 77 4.43 3.78 8.17
N GLU A 78 4.77 3.74 9.45
CA GLU A 78 4.75 2.53 10.27
C GLU A 78 3.77 2.72 11.42
N PHE A 79 2.99 1.69 11.73
CA PHE A 79 2.18 1.62 12.93
C PHE A 79 2.17 0.20 13.49
N GLU A 80 2.60 0.03 14.73
CA GLU A 80 2.55 -1.23 15.46
C GLU A 80 1.83 -1.03 16.80
N LEU A 81 0.89 -1.92 17.09
CA LEU A 81 0.28 -2.08 18.42
C LEU A 81 0.56 -3.48 18.91
N THR A 82 1.26 -3.61 20.04
CA THR A 82 1.63 -4.89 20.64
C THR A 82 1.09 -4.99 22.06
N ALA A 83 0.42 -6.10 22.39
CA ALA A 83 -0.12 -6.39 23.71
C ALA A 83 0.51 -7.67 24.27
N GLY A 84 1.29 -7.53 25.34
CA GLY A 84 2.18 -8.59 25.83
C GLY A 84 3.23 -8.92 24.76
N ASN A 85 3.20 -10.17 24.29
CA ASN A 85 4.07 -10.67 23.22
C ASN A 85 3.35 -10.82 21.88
N LYS A 86 2.13 -10.28 21.75
CA LYS A 86 1.30 -10.42 20.55
C LYS A 86 1.17 -9.09 19.82
N LYS A 87 1.60 -9.03 18.56
CA LYS A 87 1.21 -7.95 17.67
C LYS A 87 -0.30 -7.99 17.46
N ILE A 88 -0.97 -6.87 17.63
CA ILE A 88 -2.41 -6.66 17.45
C ILE A 88 -2.67 -5.92 16.14
N VAL A 89 -1.77 -5.00 15.79
CA VAL A 89 -1.72 -4.30 14.52
C VAL A 89 -0.27 -4.21 14.09
N ASP A 90 -0.01 -4.49 12.82
CA ASP A 90 1.29 -4.31 12.17
C ASP A 90 1.01 -3.74 10.78
N PHE A 91 1.29 -2.45 10.60
CA PHE A 91 1.02 -1.70 9.38
C PHE A 91 2.28 -0.97 8.93
N GLU A 92 2.59 -1.09 7.64
CA GLU A 92 3.75 -0.48 7.02
C GLU A 92 3.37 -0.06 5.60
N ILE A 93 3.72 1.15 5.21
CA ILE A 93 3.73 1.61 3.82
C ILE A 93 5.07 2.29 3.60
N GLU A 94 5.74 1.92 2.51
CA GLU A 94 6.99 2.51 2.07
C GLU A 94 6.90 2.81 0.58
N CYS A 95 7.33 3.99 0.17
CA CYS A 95 7.33 4.43 -1.21
C CYS A 95 8.60 5.25 -1.47
N HIS A 96 9.44 4.76 -2.37
CA HIS A 96 10.61 5.47 -2.87
C HIS A 96 10.24 6.21 -4.17
N LYS A 97 10.61 7.49 -4.23
CA LYS A 97 10.24 8.46 -5.28
C LYS A 97 11.38 8.74 -6.26
N ALA A 98 12.41 7.89 -6.29
CA ALA A 98 13.56 8.05 -7.17
C ALA A 98 13.17 7.94 -8.66
N ALA A 99 14.14 8.06 -9.57
CA ALA A 99 13.91 7.92 -11.02
C ALA A 99 13.25 6.59 -11.41
N ASP A 100 13.47 5.56 -10.59
CA ASP A 100 12.85 4.24 -10.65
C ASP A 100 12.02 4.04 -9.36
N PRO A 101 10.76 4.54 -9.30
CA PRO A 101 9.93 4.41 -8.12
C PRO A 101 9.66 2.95 -7.73
N SER A 102 9.60 2.71 -6.44
CA SER A 102 9.22 1.42 -5.87
C SER A 102 8.44 1.64 -4.58
N GLY A 103 7.74 0.60 -4.12
CA GLY A 103 7.04 0.67 -2.87
C GLY A 103 6.53 -0.67 -2.41
N LYS A 104 6.22 -0.74 -1.12
CA LYS A 104 5.62 -1.91 -0.48
C LYS A 104 4.60 -1.46 0.55
N PHE A 105 3.66 -2.33 0.81
CA PHE A 105 2.77 -2.19 1.95
C PHE A 105 2.62 -3.52 2.67
N LYS A 106 2.24 -3.42 3.94
CA LYS A 106 1.87 -4.54 4.78
C LYS A 106 0.78 -4.09 5.76
N LEU A 107 -0.21 -4.93 5.96
CA LEU A 107 -1.20 -4.79 7.01
C LEU A 107 -1.52 -6.18 7.56
N SER A 108 -1.21 -6.38 8.84
CA SER A 108 -1.56 -7.57 9.59
C SER A 108 -2.43 -7.18 10.79
N LEU A 109 -3.68 -7.63 10.75
CA LEU A 109 -4.62 -7.57 11.86
C LEU A 109 -4.99 -9.03 12.20
N PRO A 110 -4.33 -9.65 13.19
CA PRO A 110 -4.56 -11.05 13.50
C PRO A 110 -6.04 -11.37 13.68
N ARG A 111 -6.47 -12.51 13.13
CA ARG A 111 -7.86 -12.99 13.03
C ARG A 111 -8.75 -12.27 12.00
N TYR A 112 -8.32 -11.15 11.41
CA TYR A 112 -9.12 -10.39 10.46
C TYR A 112 -8.52 -10.41 9.06
N ILE A 113 -7.35 -9.81 8.88
CA ILE A 113 -6.72 -9.60 7.58
C ILE A 113 -5.22 -9.75 7.69
N ASP A 114 -4.63 -10.36 6.69
CA ASP A 114 -3.19 -10.37 6.47
C ASP A 114 -2.95 -10.01 5.00
N SER A 115 -2.29 -8.88 4.76
CA SER A 115 -2.12 -8.35 3.41
C SER A 115 -0.77 -7.70 3.24
N HIS A 116 -0.23 -7.80 2.04
CA HIS A 116 1.01 -7.18 1.65
C HIS A 116 1.04 -7.02 0.14
N GLY A 117 1.89 -6.14 -0.34
CA GLY A 117 2.15 -5.99 -1.76
C GLY A 117 3.38 -5.16 -1.99
N ALA A 118 3.86 -5.21 -3.21
CA ALA A 118 5.02 -4.46 -3.65
C ALA A 118 4.88 -4.11 -5.12
N TYR A 119 5.48 -2.99 -5.50
CA TYR A 119 5.74 -2.66 -6.90
C TYR A 119 7.17 -2.15 -7.04
N ASP A 120 7.70 -2.35 -8.23
CA ASP A 120 9.02 -1.88 -8.63
C ASP A 120 8.91 -1.38 -10.06
N THR A 121 9.57 -0.27 -10.35
CA THR A 121 9.73 0.21 -11.72
C THR A 121 11.21 0.37 -12.03
N LYS A 122 11.58 0.04 -13.27
CA LYS A 122 12.94 0.14 -13.76
C LYS A 122 12.93 0.43 -15.25
N ALA A 123 13.49 1.57 -15.65
CA ALA A 123 13.73 1.92 -17.05
C ALA A 123 12.50 1.72 -17.96
N GLY A 124 11.34 2.27 -17.55
CA GLY A 124 10.09 2.18 -18.31
C GLY A 124 9.35 0.84 -18.18
N LYS A 125 9.89 -0.11 -17.41
CA LYS A 125 9.18 -1.34 -16.99
C LYS A 125 8.67 -1.17 -15.57
N GLY A 126 7.50 -1.69 -15.28
CA GLY A 126 6.90 -1.72 -13.96
C GLY A 126 6.33 -3.10 -13.71
N THR A 127 6.53 -3.62 -12.50
CA THR A 127 5.91 -4.85 -12.01
C THR A 127 5.28 -4.57 -10.67
N GLY A 128 4.17 -5.24 -10.38
CA GLY A 128 3.50 -5.10 -9.09
C GLY A 128 2.74 -6.36 -8.74
N SER A 129 2.63 -6.62 -7.44
CA SER A 129 1.78 -7.67 -6.92
C SER A 129 1.25 -7.31 -5.54
N PHE A 130 0.09 -7.85 -5.20
CA PHE A 130 -0.44 -7.78 -3.86
C PHE A 130 -1.19 -9.05 -3.50
N TYR A 131 -1.33 -9.25 -2.21
CA TYR A 131 -1.99 -10.37 -1.59
C TYR A 131 -2.83 -9.86 -0.42
N ILE A 132 -4.06 -10.38 -0.30
CA ILE A 132 -4.96 -10.12 0.82
C ILE A 132 -5.58 -11.44 1.25
N ASN A 133 -5.40 -11.79 2.51
CA ASN A 133 -6.02 -12.94 3.16
C ASN A 133 -7.03 -12.49 4.19
N ILE A 134 -8.32 -12.75 3.94
CA ILE A 134 -9.39 -12.51 4.90
C ILE A 134 -9.48 -13.75 5.79
N LEU A 135 -8.82 -13.70 6.94
CA LEU A 135 -8.58 -14.85 7.81
C LEU A 135 -9.86 -15.56 8.26
N LYS A 136 -10.93 -14.80 8.53
CA LYS A 136 -12.21 -15.36 8.99
C LYS A 136 -12.95 -16.18 7.93
N SER A 137 -12.85 -15.80 6.65
CA SER A 137 -13.53 -16.51 5.54
C SER A 137 -12.60 -17.47 4.80
N GLY A 138 -11.29 -17.37 5.04
CA GLY A 138 -10.25 -18.05 4.28
C GLY A 138 -10.20 -17.60 2.81
N ARG A 139 -10.80 -16.46 2.46
CA ARG A 139 -10.73 -15.90 1.10
C ARG A 139 -9.36 -15.27 0.89
N LYS A 140 -8.75 -15.58 -0.25
CA LYS A 140 -7.50 -14.98 -0.69
C LYS A 140 -7.74 -14.21 -1.98
N ILE A 141 -7.36 -12.93 -1.97
CA ILE A 141 -7.38 -12.06 -3.12
C ILE A 141 -5.93 -11.83 -3.51
N GLU A 142 -5.61 -12.07 -4.78
CA GLU A 142 -4.28 -11.89 -5.32
C GLU A 142 -4.36 -10.96 -6.52
N GLY A 143 -3.41 -10.05 -6.63
CA GLY A 143 -3.28 -9.24 -7.84
C GLY A 143 -1.84 -9.18 -8.29
N LYS A 144 -1.66 -9.07 -9.60
CA LYS A 144 -0.36 -8.88 -10.22
C LYS A 144 -0.51 -8.08 -11.50
N GLY A 145 0.56 -7.42 -11.90
CA GLY A 145 0.59 -6.73 -13.17
C GLY A 145 2.00 -6.38 -13.60
N GLU A 146 2.12 -6.18 -14.90
CA GLU A 146 3.34 -5.75 -15.55
C GLU A 146 3.00 -4.70 -16.59
N LEU A 147 3.84 -3.68 -16.72
CA LEU A 147 3.71 -2.65 -17.73
C LEU A 147 5.09 -2.35 -18.29
N THR A 148 5.24 -2.35 -19.59
CA THR A 148 6.42 -1.86 -20.29
C THR A 148 5.99 -0.72 -21.19
N ARG A 149 6.64 0.42 -21.03
CA ARG A 149 6.47 1.60 -21.86
C ARG A 149 7.80 1.99 -22.49
N THR A 150 7.80 2.09 -23.80
CA THR A 150 8.86 2.71 -24.60
C THR A 150 8.33 3.99 -25.24
N SER A 151 9.13 4.63 -26.11
CA SER A 151 8.69 5.78 -26.88
C SER A 151 7.61 5.46 -27.92
N SER A 152 7.52 4.21 -28.36
CA SER A 152 6.65 3.77 -29.47
C SER A 152 5.74 2.58 -29.11
N HIS A 153 5.80 2.07 -27.88
CA HIS A 153 5.07 0.87 -27.50
C HIS A 153 4.67 0.90 -26.02
N VAL A 154 3.44 0.50 -25.75
CA VAL A 154 2.90 0.29 -24.40
C VAL A 154 2.30 -1.10 -24.37
N VAL A 155 2.90 -1.99 -23.59
CA VAL A 155 2.41 -3.37 -23.41
C VAL A 155 2.31 -3.67 -21.93
N GLY A 156 1.23 -4.29 -21.51
CA GLY A 156 1.07 -4.64 -20.12
C GLY A 156 -0.18 -5.45 -19.84
N PHE A 157 -0.25 -5.94 -18.62
CA PHE A 157 -1.44 -6.59 -18.10
C PHE A 157 -1.60 -6.29 -16.61
N GLY A 158 -2.84 -6.39 -16.14
CA GLY A 158 -3.19 -6.46 -14.73
C GLY A 158 -4.18 -7.59 -14.52
N GLU A 159 -3.99 -8.35 -13.45
CA GLU A 159 -4.87 -9.44 -13.02
C GLU A 159 -5.22 -9.26 -11.56
N VAL A 160 -6.49 -9.46 -11.22
CA VAL A 160 -6.96 -9.59 -9.84
C VAL A 160 -7.79 -10.86 -9.76
N LEU A 161 -7.34 -11.81 -8.95
CA LEU A 161 -8.05 -13.02 -8.56
C LEU A 161 -8.81 -12.74 -7.26
N TRP A 162 -10.14 -12.76 -7.30
CA TRP A 162 -11.01 -12.47 -6.15
C TRP A 162 -11.08 -13.60 -5.12
N ASP A 163 -10.89 -14.85 -5.56
CA ASP A 163 -10.82 -16.02 -4.69
C ASP A 163 -9.74 -17.00 -5.18
N ALA A 164 -8.48 -16.55 -5.15
CA ALA A 164 -7.32 -17.20 -5.75
C ALA A 164 -7.17 -18.69 -5.37
N ASN A 165 -7.60 -19.07 -4.17
CA ASN A 165 -7.51 -20.44 -3.68
C ASN A 165 -8.72 -21.32 -4.01
N LYS A 166 -9.94 -20.77 -3.95
CA LYS A 166 -11.17 -21.57 -4.09
C LYS A 166 -11.70 -21.56 -5.51
N ASP A 167 -11.55 -20.43 -6.19
CA ASP A 167 -12.09 -20.22 -7.52
C ASP A 167 -11.28 -19.15 -8.30
N PRO A 168 -10.17 -19.55 -8.94
CA PRO A 168 -9.34 -18.67 -9.75
C PRO A 168 -10.06 -18.10 -10.98
N SER A 169 -11.20 -18.67 -11.38
CA SER A 169 -12.01 -18.13 -12.49
C SER A 169 -12.66 -16.80 -12.12
N LYS A 170 -12.81 -16.51 -10.81
CA LYS A 170 -13.26 -15.22 -10.31
C LYS A 170 -12.18 -14.16 -10.44
N LYS A 171 -11.88 -13.79 -11.68
CA LYS A 171 -10.81 -12.85 -12.00
C LYS A 171 -11.29 -11.66 -12.81
N VAL A 172 -10.61 -10.55 -12.61
CA VAL A 172 -10.63 -9.40 -13.51
C VAL A 172 -9.24 -9.32 -14.13
N TYR A 173 -9.17 -9.33 -15.46
CA TYR A 173 -7.93 -9.29 -16.21
C TYR A 173 -8.03 -8.24 -17.30
N VAL A 174 -7.02 -7.38 -17.39
CA VAL A 174 -6.87 -6.37 -18.43
C VAL A 174 -5.53 -6.57 -19.09
N LYS A 175 -5.49 -6.54 -20.42
CA LYS A 175 -4.25 -6.52 -21.19
C LYS A 175 -4.32 -5.42 -22.22
N THR A 176 -3.20 -4.75 -22.45
CA THR A 176 -3.01 -3.82 -23.56
C THR A 176 -1.70 -4.14 -24.27
N ASP A 177 -1.72 -3.98 -25.58
CA ASP A 177 -0.56 -4.02 -26.46
C ASP A 177 -0.80 -2.96 -27.53
N THR A 178 -0.18 -1.79 -27.34
CA THR A 178 -0.43 -0.60 -28.14
C THR A 178 0.86 -0.08 -28.72
N SER A 179 0.95 -0.05 -30.05
CA SER A 179 2.08 0.46 -30.82
C SER A 179 1.75 1.80 -31.46
N PHE A 180 2.74 2.68 -31.49
CA PHE A 180 2.68 4.00 -32.11
C PHE A 180 3.84 4.15 -33.10
N SER A 181 3.55 4.59 -34.32
CA SER A 181 4.57 4.87 -35.33
C SER A 181 4.19 6.11 -36.13
N GLY A 182 4.80 7.25 -35.80
CA GLY A 182 4.43 8.55 -36.37
C GLY A 182 2.97 8.89 -36.04
N LYS A 183 2.14 8.96 -37.08
CA LYS A 183 0.69 9.16 -36.96
C LYS A 183 -0.09 7.85 -36.76
N SER A 184 0.53 6.69 -36.94
CA SER A 184 -0.17 5.40 -36.85
C SER A 184 -0.31 4.93 -35.41
N ILE A 185 -1.49 4.40 -35.08
CA ILE A 185 -1.78 3.68 -33.84
C ILE A 185 -2.31 2.28 -34.18
N ASP A 186 -1.86 1.28 -33.44
CA ASP A 186 -2.34 -0.10 -33.50
C ASP A 186 -2.46 -0.62 -32.06
N THR A 187 -3.66 -1.01 -31.65
CA THR A 187 -3.96 -1.46 -30.28
C THR A 187 -4.60 -2.83 -30.30
N LYS A 188 -4.19 -3.67 -29.35
CA LYS A 188 -4.80 -4.96 -29.04
C LYS A 188 -5.08 -5.02 -27.55
N ASN A 189 -6.35 -4.95 -27.18
CA ASN A 189 -6.76 -4.88 -25.78
C ASN A 189 -7.70 -6.03 -25.44
N ILE A 190 -7.51 -6.59 -24.24
CA ILE A 190 -8.36 -7.64 -23.69
C ILE A 190 -8.90 -7.14 -22.36
N LEU A 191 -10.21 -7.23 -22.17
CA LEU A 191 -10.87 -7.12 -20.89
C LEU A 191 -11.55 -8.45 -20.59
N GLN A 192 -11.20 -9.08 -19.48
CA GLN A 192 -11.87 -10.28 -18.99
C GLN A 192 -12.39 -10.04 -17.57
N ILE A 193 -13.68 -10.29 -17.37
CA ILE A 193 -14.36 -10.24 -16.08
C ILE A 193 -15.05 -11.60 -15.90
N PHE A 194 -14.57 -12.40 -14.94
CA PHE A 194 -14.96 -13.81 -14.78
C PHE A 194 -14.71 -14.60 -16.08
N GLU A 195 -15.68 -15.38 -16.55
CA GLU A 195 -15.65 -16.05 -17.85
C GLU A 195 -15.84 -15.12 -19.06
N HIS A 196 -16.31 -13.88 -18.86
CA HIS A 196 -16.64 -12.98 -19.96
C HIS A 196 -15.40 -12.25 -20.46
N LYS A 197 -14.99 -12.53 -21.68
CA LYS A 197 -13.86 -11.92 -22.35
C LYS A 197 -14.33 -11.05 -23.52
N ALA A 198 -13.88 -9.81 -23.56
CA ALA A 198 -14.04 -8.91 -24.69
C ALA A 198 -12.66 -8.51 -25.23
N GLU A 199 -12.55 -8.38 -26.55
CA GLU A 199 -11.37 -7.83 -27.22
C GLU A 199 -11.76 -6.52 -27.91
N VAL A 200 -10.93 -5.50 -27.74
CA VAL A 200 -11.12 -4.18 -28.37
C VAL A 200 -9.83 -3.80 -29.06
N ASN A 201 -9.84 -3.86 -30.38
CA ASN A 201 -8.70 -3.54 -31.22
C ASN A 201 -9.01 -2.26 -32.01
N LEU A 202 -8.00 -1.40 -32.14
CA LEU A 202 -8.11 -0.14 -32.87
C LEU A 202 -6.87 0.00 -33.72
N LYS A 203 -7.07 0.23 -35.02
CA LYS A 203 -5.99 0.53 -35.95
C LYS A 203 -6.34 1.79 -36.73
N GLY A 204 -5.47 2.79 -36.71
CA GLY A 204 -5.78 4.05 -37.36
C GLY A 204 -4.61 5.00 -37.50
N THR A 205 -4.91 6.15 -38.10
CA THR A 205 -4.01 7.28 -38.29
C THR A 205 -4.58 8.47 -37.54
N MET A 206 -3.76 9.07 -36.68
CA MET A 206 -4.08 10.23 -35.88
C MET A 206 -3.46 11.48 -36.50
N GLU A 207 -4.28 12.49 -36.80
CA GLU A 207 -3.82 13.82 -37.16
C GLU A 207 -4.04 14.80 -36.01
N GLY A 208 -2.98 15.39 -35.49
CA GLY A 208 -3.05 16.29 -34.33
C GLY A 208 -2.87 15.59 -32.99
N PRO A 209 -3.10 16.29 -31.85
CA PRO A 209 -2.94 15.76 -30.50
C PRO A 209 -4.00 14.72 -30.13
N LEU A 210 -3.72 13.81 -29.19
CA LEU A 210 -4.65 12.74 -28.77
C LEU A 210 -6.03 13.24 -28.30
N LEU A 211 -6.12 14.43 -27.71
CA LEU A 211 -7.37 15.00 -27.16
C LEU A 211 -8.11 15.92 -28.14
N ASP A 212 -7.40 16.49 -29.12
CA ASP A 212 -7.91 17.56 -30.01
C ASP A 212 -7.69 17.27 -31.51
N GLY A 213 -7.24 16.06 -31.85
CA GLY A 213 -6.94 15.61 -33.21
C GLY A 213 -8.06 14.80 -33.84
N SER A 214 -7.91 14.46 -35.12
CA SER A 214 -8.77 13.49 -35.81
C SER A 214 -8.11 12.11 -35.78
N LEU A 215 -8.93 11.07 -35.59
CA LEU A 215 -8.51 9.68 -35.71
C LEU A 215 -9.36 9.04 -36.80
N GLU A 216 -8.70 8.60 -37.87
CA GLU A 216 -9.31 7.79 -38.92
C GLU A 216 -8.80 6.36 -38.81
N GLY A 217 -9.71 5.40 -38.70
CA GLY A 217 -9.30 4.01 -38.51
C GLY A 217 -10.46 3.03 -38.39
N GLU A 218 -10.08 1.79 -38.15
CA GLU A 218 -10.98 0.67 -37.95
C GLU A 218 -10.93 0.25 -36.48
N ALA A 219 -12.11 0.03 -35.90
CA ALA A 219 -12.27 -0.55 -34.59
C ALA A 219 -12.93 -1.93 -34.72
N GLU A 220 -12.32 -2.92 -34.09
CA GLU A 220 -12.86 -4.27 -33.98
C GLU A 220 -13.20 -4.54 -32.51
N ILE A 221 -14.42 -5.01 -32.28
CA ILE A 221 -14.89 -5.42 -30.96
C ILE A 221 -15.33 -6.88 -31.06
N VAL A 222 -14.70 -7.75 -30.29
CA VAL A 222 -15.12 -9.16 -30.14
C VAL A 222 -15.76 -9.30 -28.76
N LEU A 223 -17.02 -9.69 -28.72
CA LEU A 223 -17.79 -9.85 -27.48
C LEU A 223 -17.71 -11.29 -26.93
N PRO A 224 -18.03 -11.52 -25.64
CA PRO A 224 -17.94 -12.85 -25.02
C PRO A 224 -18.77 -13.95 -25.71
N SER A 225 -19.77 -13.59 -26.50
CA SER A 225 -20.67 -14.49 -27.22
C SER A 225 -20.38 -14.62 -28.72
N GLY A 226 -19.30 -14.01 -29.22
CA GLY A 226 -19.12 -13.72 -30.64
C GLY A 226 -19.69 -12.36 -30.99
#